data_AF-A0A924Q4Z9-F1
#
_entry.id   AF-A0A924Q4Z9-F1
#
_cell.length_a   1.000
_cell.length_b   1.000
_cell.length_c   1.000
_cell.angle_alpha   90.00
_cell.angle_beta   90.00
_cell.angle_gamma   90.00
#
_symmetry.space_group_name_H-M   'P 1'
#
loop_
_entity.id
_entity.type
_entity.pdbx_description
1 polymer ?
#
loop_
_entity_poly.entity_id
_entity_poly.type
_entity_poly.pdbx_seq_one_letter_code
_entity_poly.pdbx_strand_id
1 'polypeptide(L)'
;MGKTVPAKKTAVDDVSQKLFIGTMLSLSWQMAIAVLVPTVGGYQLDNHFKTDPYLTLVGLTLSVIGSVLIIKRALNDLNVYMMADNAADAAGTKATPPKK
;
A
#
# COMPACT_ATOMS: atom_id res chain seq x y z
N MET A 1 -39.57 -23.32 -11.64
CA MET A 1 -38.53 -22.81 -12.58
C MET A 1 -38.01 -21.49 -12.06
N GLY A 2 -36.92 -21.51 -11.28
CA GLY A 2 -36.30 -20.30 -10.74
C GLY A 2 -35.51 -19.58 -11.84
N LYS A 3 -35.94 -18.38 -12.21
CA LYS A 3 -35.20 -17.53 -13.14
C LYS A 3 -34.02 -16.93 -12.38
N THR A 4 -32.81 -17.40 -12.66
CA THR A 4 -31.58 -16.76 -12.21
C THR A 4 -31.51 -15.38 -12.86
N VAL A 5 -31.55 -14.33 -12.04
CA VAL A 5 -31.27 -12.96 -12.48
C VAL A 5 -29.85 -12.94 -13.04
N PRO A 6 -29.62 -12.63 -14.32
CA PRO A 6 -28.26 -12.51 -14.83
C PRO A 6 -27.60 -11.33 -14.11
N ALA A 7 -26.54 -11.61 -13.36
CA ALA A 7 -25.74 -10.59 -12.72
C ALA A 7 -25.18 -9.66 -13.81
N LYS A 8 -25.87 -8.55 -14.06
CA LYS A 8 -25.40 -7.47 -14.92
C LYS A 8 -24.20 -6.87 -14.20
N LYS A 9 -22.99 -7.29 -14.57
CA LYS A 9 -21.72 -6.69 -14.13
C LYS A 9 -21.84 -5.19 -14.39
N THR A 10 -22.06 -4.41 -13.34
CA THR A 10 -22.36 -2.99 -13.50
C THR A 10 -21.06 -2.27 -13.74
N ALA A 11 -21.05 -1.22 -14.58
CA ALA A 11 -19.84 -0.43 -14.83
C ALA A 11 -19.20 0.12 -13.53
N VAL A 12 -19.97 0.19 -12.44
CA VAL A 12 -19.53 0.52 -11.08
C VAL A 12 -18.58 -0.55 -10.51
N ASP A 13 -18.82 -1.83 -10.78
CA ASP A 13 -17.96 -2.95 -10.37
C ASP A 13 -16.62 -2.92 -11.13
N ASP A 14 -16.65 -2.62 -12.43
CA ASP A 14 -15.44 -2.52 -13.26
C ASP A 14 -14.57 -1.32 -12.87
N VAL A 15 -15.18 -0.17 -12.56
CA VAL A 15 -14.48 1.03 -12.09
C VAL A 15 -13.89 0.78 -10.70
N SER A 16 -14.64 0.14 -9.80
CA SER A 16 -14.18 -0.20 -8.44
C SER A 16 -13.04 -1.22 -8.48
N GLN A 17 -13.10 -2.24 -9.34
CA GLN A 17 -12.01 -3.21 -9.54
C GLN A 17 -10.75 -2.53 -10.07
N LYS A 18 -10.87 -1.64 -11.07
CA LYS A 18 -9.72 -0.89 -11.62
C LYS A 18 -9.08 0.03 -10.59
N LEU A 19 -9.89 0.75 -9.80
CA LEU A 19 -9.40 1.62 -8.74
C LEU A 19 -8.72 0.83 -7.62
N PHE A 20 -9.30 -0.30 -7.23
CA PHE A 20 -8.75 -1.20 -6.22
C PHE A 20 -7.41 -1.78 -6.66
N ILE A 21 -7.32 -2.32 -7.88
CA ILE A 21 -6.07 -2.85 -8.45
C ILE A 21 -5.03 -1.73 -8.57
N GLY A 22 -5.42 -0.54 -9.03
CA GLY A 22 -4.50 0.61 -9.12
C GLY A 22 -3.97 1.04 -7.75
N THR A 23 -4.81 1.02 -6.72
CA THR A 23 -4.43 1.36 -5.34
C THR A 23 -3.48 0.31 -4.76
N MET A 24 -3.80 -0.97 -4.91
CA MET A 24 -2.94 -2.06 -4.48
C MET A 24 -1.59 -2.05 -5.20
N LEU A 25 -1.59 -1.77 -6.50
CA LEU A 25 -0.36 -1.69 -7.29
C LEU A 25 0.50 -0.50 -6.86
N SER A 26 -0.11 0.64 -6.53
CA SER A 26 0.63 1.79 -6.02
C SER A 26 1.32 1.49 -4.68
N LEU A 27 0.64 0.80 -3.77
CA LEU A 27 1.19 0.39 -2.48
C LEU A 27 2.25 -0.72 -2.63
N SER A 28 2.02 -1.69 -3.52
CA SER A 28 2.99 -2.78 -3.75
C SER A 28 4.27 -2.26 -4.40
N TRP A 29 4.15 -1.28 -5.31
CA TRP A 29 5.30 -0.61 -5.92
C TRP A 29 6.15 0.13 -4.88
N GLN A 30 5.52 0.85 -3.95
CA GLN A 30 6.23 1.53 -2.86
C GLN A 30 6.99 0.53 -1.97
N MET A 31 6.37 -0.59 -1.61
CA MET A 31 7.03 -1.65 -0.84
C MET A 31 8.17 -2.31 -1.62
N ALA A 32 7.99 -2.56 -2.91
CA ALA A 32 9.02 -3.12 -3.78
C ALA A 32 10.25 -2.21 -3.83
N ILE A 33 10.07 -0.91 -4.03
CA ILE A 33 11.16 0.08 -4.02
C ILE A 33 11.83 0.14 -2.65
N ALA A 34 11.04 0.17 -1.57
CA ALA A 34 11.57 0.28 -0.20
C ALA A 34 12.49 -0.87 0.19
N VAL A 35 12.34 -2.04 -0.43
CA VAL A 35 13.20 -3.21 -0.21
C VAL A 35 14.30 -3.32 -1.26
N LEU A 36 13.98 -3.11 -2.54
CA LEU A 36 14.95 -3.27 -3.63
C LEU A 36 16.03 -2.20 -3.58
N VAL A 37 15.68 -0.93 -3.34
CA VAL A 37 16.65 0.17 -3.40
C VAL A 37 17.76 0.01 -2.35
N PRO A 38 17.47 -0.22 -1.07
CA PRO A 38 18.55 -0.36 -0.08
C PRO A 38 19.32 -1.67 -0.23
N THR A 39 18.67 -2.76 -0.67
CA THR A 39 19.31 -4.06 -0.85
C THR A 39 20.25 -4.07 -2.05
N VAL A 40 19.76 -3.65 -3.23
CA VAL A 40 20.57 -3.56 -4.45
C VAL A 40 21.59 -2.44 -4.33
N GLY A 41 21.20 -1.32 -3.71
CA GLY A 41 22.11 -0.22 -3.39
C GLY A 41 23.26 -0.68 -2.51
N GLY A 42 22.98 -1.40 -1.42
CA GLY A 42 24.00 -1.95 -0.52
C GLY A 42 24.94 -2.93 -1.21
N TYR A 43 24.40 -3.82 -2.06
CA TYR A 43 25.20 -4.75 -2.85
C TYR A 43 26.13 -4.06 -3.86
N GLN A 44 25.61 -3.05 -4.57
CA GLN A 44 26.42 -2.32 -5.54
C GLN A 44 27.48 -1.46 -4.84
N LEU A 45 27.18 -0.94 -3.65
CA LEU A 45 28.13 -0.22 -2.80
C LEU A 45 29.25 -1.15 -2.32
N ASP A 46 28.91 -2.34 -1.81
CA ASP A 46 29.91 -3.34 -1.41
C ASP A 46 30.83 -3.72 -2.57
N ASN A 47 30.26 -3.93 -3.76
CA ASN A 47 31.03 -4.27 -4.95
C ASN A 47 31.93 -3.10 -5.43
N HIS A 48 31.50 -1.85 -5.23
CA HIS A 48 32.30 -0.67 -5.58
C HIS A 48 33.45 -0.43 -4.60
N PHE A 49 33.19 -0.58 -3.29
CA PHE A 49 34.19 -0.37 -2.24
C PHE A 49 35.06 -1.59 -1.95
N LYS A 50 34.80 -2.73 -2.61
CA LYS A 50 35.45 -4.04 -2.37
C LYS A 50 35.41 -4.44 -0.89
N THR A 51 34.36 -4.02 -0.20
CA THR A 51 34.12 -4.41 1.18
C THR A 51 33.47 -5.79 1.19
N ASP A 52 33.77 -6.57 2.22
CA ASP A 52 32.92 -7.70 2.63
C ASP A 52 31.45 -7.23 2.74
N PRO A 53 30.45 -8.12 2.67
CA PRO A 53 29.02 -7.80 2.44
C PRO A 53 28.29 -7.06 3.60
N TYR A 54 28.98 -6.11 4.26
CA TYR A 54 28.51 -5.31 5.36
C TYR A 54 27.50 -4.24 4.90
N LEU A 55 27.69 -3.57 3.75
CA LEU A 55 26.75 -2.55 3.27
C LEU A 55 25.46 -3.18 2.77
N THR A 56 25.52 -4.38 2.21
CA THR A 56 24.38 -5.21 1.86
C THR A 56 23.58 -5.58 3.12
N LEU A 57 24.26 -5.98 4.20
CA LEU A 57 23.61 -6.30 5.48
C LEU A 57 22.95 -5.08 6.14
N VAL A 58 23.60 -3.92 6.06
CA VAL A 58 23.03 -2.64 6.49
C VAL A 58 21.82 -2.27 5.64
N GLY A 59 21.91 -2.41 4.32
CA GLY A 59 20.81 -2.18 3.38
C GLY A 59 19.61 -3.09 3.63
N LEU A 60 19.86 -4.36 3.94
CA LEU A 60 18.81 -5.32 4.34
C LEU A 60 18.12 -4.88 5.64
N THR A 61 18.91 -4.49 6.64
CA THR A 61 18.38 -4.05 7.94
C THR A 61 17.54 -2.78 7.78
N LEU A 62 18.02 -1.81 6.98
CA LEU A 62 17.28 -0.61 6.63
C LEU A 62 15.97 -0.92 5.90
N SER A 63 15.96 -1.91 5.01
CA SER A 63 14.75 -2.36 4.30
C SER A 63 13.70 -2.90 5.25
N VAL A 64 14.10 -3.68 6.27
CA VAL A 64 13.18 -4.21 7.29
C VAL A 64 12.58 -3.06 8.11
N ILE A 65 13.41 -2.13 8.59
CA ILE A 65 12.95 -0.97 9.36
C ILE A 65 12.01 -0.11 8.50
N GLY A 66 12.38 0.17 7.25
CA GLY A 66 11.58 0.94 6.30
C GLY A 66 10.22 0.30 6.05
N SER A 67 10.18 -1.02 5.87
CA SER A 67 8.92 -1.77 5.68
C SER A 67 8.00 -1.64 6.88
N VAL A 68 8.52 -1.75 8.11
CA VAL A 68 7.74 -1.58 9.34
C VAL A 68 7.16 -0.16 9.43
N LEU A 69 7.93 0.87 9.07
CA LEU A 69 7.46 2.26 9.07
C LEU A 69 6.35 2.49 8.04
N ILE A 70 6.48 1.94 6.83
CA ILE A 70 5.47 2.04 5.78
C ILE A 70 4.17 1.37 6.21
N ILE A 71 4.25 0.17 6.80
CA ILE A 71 3.08 -0.54 7.31
C ILE A 71 2.40 0.25 8.43
N LYS A 72 3.17 0.80 9.39
CA LYS A 72 2.61 1.64 10.46
C LYS A 72 1.90 2.87 9.90
N ARG A 73 2.47 3.51 8.87
CA ARG A 73 1.83 4.64 8.19
C ARG A 73 0.54 4.23 7.48
N ALA A 74 0.56 3.12 6.74
CA ALA A 74 -0.62 2.59 6.07
C ALA A 74 -1.75 2.24 7.05
N LEU A 75 -1.41 1.65 8.21
CA LEU A 75 -2.38 1.36 9.26
C LEU A 75 -2.97 2.63 9.89
N ASN A 76 -2.16 3.66 10.11
CA ASN A 76 -2.66 4.94 10.60
C ASN A 76 -3.58 5.62 9.59
N ASP A 77 -3.22 5.60 8.31
CA ASP A 77 -4.07 6.15 7.24
C ASP A 77 -5.43 5.43 7.23
N LEU A 78 -5.44 4.09 7.31
CA LEU A 78 -6.68 3.30 7.39
C LEU A 78 -7.50 3.58 8.67
N ASN A 79 -6.85 3.70 9.82
CA ASN A 79 -7.53 4.02 11.07
C ASN A 79 -8.20 5.41 11.01
N VAL A 80 -7.54 6.39 10.40
CA VAL A 80 -8.11 7.74 10.19
C VAL A 80 -9.35 7.67 9.29
N TYR A 81 -9.32 6.88 8.21
CA TYR A 81 -10.50 6.69 7.35
C TYR A 81 -11.65 6.00 8.10
N MET A 82 -11.36 4.96 8.88
CA MET A 82 -12.39 4.27 9.67
C MET A 82 -12.97 5.15 10.77
N MET A 83 -12.15 5.96 11.45
CA MET A 83 -12.64 6.90 12.45
C MET A 83 -13.48 8.04 11.84
N ALA A 84 -13.11 8.53 10.65
CA ALA A 84 -13.90 9.52 9.93
C ALA A 84 -15.27 8.97 9.49
N ASP A 85 -15.33 7.71 9.06
CA ASP A 85 -16.58 7.04 8.67
C ASP A 85 -17.48 6.76 9.89
N ASN A 86 -16.93 6.24 10.98
CA ASN A 86 -17.68 6.02 12.23
C ASN A 86 -18.20 7.33 12.85
N ALA A 87 -17.43 8.43 12.77
CA ALA A 87 -17.88 9.73 13.22
C ALA A 87 -19.00 10.31 12.34
N ALA A 88 -18.98 10.03 11.03
CA ALA A 88 -20.01 10.43 10.10
C ALA A 88 -21.31 9.61 10.24
N ASP A 89 -21.19 8.30 10.50
CA ASP A 89 -22.32 7.43 10.81
C ASP A 89 -22.96 7.77 12.17
N ALA A 90 -22.14 8.11 13.18
CA ALA A 90 -22.65 8.59 14.48
C ALA A 90 -23.37 9.95 14.37
N ALA A 91 -23.04 10.76 13.35
CA ALA A 91 -23.66 12.06 13.09
C ALA A 91 -24.85 12.00 12.09
N GLY A 92 -25.17 10.83 11.53
CA GLY A 92 -26.27 10.67 10.57
C GLY A 92 -26.07 11.36 9.22
N THR A 93 -24.85 11.80 8.91
CA THR A 93 -24.52 12.53 7.68
C THR A 93 -23.44 11.77 6.94
N LYS A 94 -23.80 11.10 5.83
CA LYS A 94 -22.87 10.36 4.97
C LYS A 94 -21.64 11.20 4.65
N ALA A 95 -20.46 10.71 5.06
CA ALA A 95 -19.18 11.36 4.83
C ALA A 95 -18.98 11.64 3.34
N THR A 96 -18.83 12.92 2.99
CA THR A 96 -18.26 13.29 1.69
C THR A 96 -16.74 13.32 1.88
N PRO A 97 -15.95 12.55 1.12
CA PRO A 97 -14.51 12.49 1.32
C PRO A 97 -13.86 13.87 1.07
N PRO A 98 -12.81 14.23 1.84
CA PRO A 98 -12.08 15.47 1.61
C PRO A 98 -11.41 15.41 0.23
N LYS A 99 -11.73 16.40 -0.61
CA LYS A 99 -11.06 16.59 -1.90
C LYS A 99 -9.58 16.89 -1.64
N LYS A 100 -8.70 16.12 -2.30
CA LYS A 100 -7.29 16.46 -2.46
C LYS A 100 -7.13 17.80 -3.17
#